data_AF-A0A2V5UTM6-F1
#
_entry.id   AF-A0A2V5UTM6-F1
#
_cell.length_a   1.000
_cell.length_b   1.000
_cell.length_c   1.000
_cell.angle_alpha   90.00
_cell.angle_beta   90.00
_cell.angle_gamma   90.00
#
_symmetry.space_group_name_H-M   'P 1'
#
loop_
_entity.id
_entity.type
_entity.pdbx_description
1 polymer ?
#
loop_
_entity_poly.entity_id
_entity_poly.type
_entity_poly.pdbx_seq_one_letter_code
_entity_poly.pdbx_strand_id
1 'polypeptide(L)' 'AGGMAGYLAGTVKKVHFNDLRRAMIYGSVLASFCVEKFSLGRMRSLSMDEIKARYETFKTMSQFELPE' A
#
# COMPACT_ATOMS: atom_id res chain seq x y z
N ALA A 1 -3.33 7.19 -6.89
CA ALA A 1 -4.63 7.32 -6.17
C ALA A 1 -5.46 6.03 -6.15
N GLY A 2 -5.40 5.15 -7.16
CA GLY A 2 -6.24 3.94 -7.22
C GLY A 2 -6.04 2.90 -6.10
N GLY A 3 -4.80 2.69 -5.64
CA GLY A 3 -4.50 1.67 -4.63
C GLY A 3 -5.14 1.91 -3.25
N MET A 4 -5.12 3.16 -2.79
CA MET A 4 -5.77 3.58 -1.54
C MET A 4 -7.29 3.49 -1.66
N ALA A 5 -7.86 4.02 -2.74
CA ALA A 5 -9.30 4.01 -2.98
C ALA A 5 -9.85 2.57 -3.14
N GLY A 6 -9.11 1.69 -3.84
CA GLY A 6 -9.46 0.28 -4.00
C GLY A 6 -9.43 -0.49 -2.67
N TYR A 7 -8.45 -0.21 -1.80
CA TYR A 7 -8.40 -0.80 -0.48
C TYR A 7 -9.61 -0.39 0.38
N LEU A 8 -9.95 0.90 0.40
CA LEU A 8 -11.11 1.39 1.15
C LEU A 8 -12.43 0.85 0.58
N ALA A 9 -12.59 0.83 -0.75
CA ALA A 9 -13.80 0.34 -1.39
C ALA A 9 -14.03 -1.17 -1.16
N GLY A 10 -12.97 -1.97 -1.09
CA GLY A 10 -13.07 -3.42 -0.90
C GLY A 10 -13.19 -3.88 0.56
N THR A 11 -12.74 -3.06 1.52
CA THR A 11 -12.50 -3.54 2.90
C THR A 11 -13.44 -2.93 3.94
N VAL A 12 -14.02 -1.74 3.68
CA VAL A 12 -14.76 -1.01 4.74
C VAL A 12 -16.09 -0.40 4.27
N LYS A 13 -17.14 -0.60 5.08
CA LYS A 13 -18.42 0.13 4.98
C LYS A 13 -18.39 1.48 5.72
N LYS A 14 -17.51 1.64 6.71
CA LYS A 14 -17.27 2.88 7.46
C LYS A 14 -15.75 3.06 7.60
N VAL A 15 -15.27 4.25 7.30
CA VAL A 15 -13.83 4.56 7.30
C VAL A 15 -13.43 4.93 8.72
N HIS A 16 -12.58 4.11 9.36
CA HIS A 16 -11.93 4.47 10.61
C HIS A 16 -10.49 4.93 10.37
N PHE A 17 -9.92 5.65 11.33
CA PHE A 17 -8.56 6.19 11.23
C PHE A 17 -7.49 5.12 10.98
N ASN A 18 -7.68 3.93 11.56
CA ASN A 18 -6.79 2.79 11.33
C ASN A 18 -6.85 2.26 9.89
N ASP A 19 -8.04 2.26 9.28
CA ASP A 19 -8.24 1.81 7.90
C ASP A 19 -7.65 2.80 6.91
N LEU A 20 -7.75 4.11 7.20
CA LEU A 20 -7.07 5.17 6.45
C LEU A 20 -5.55 5.00 6.47
N ARG A 21 -4.97 4.71 7.64
CA ARG A 21 -3.53 4.47 7.77
C ARG A 21 -3.10 3.25 6.94
N ARG A 22 -3.88 2.16 6.98
CA ARG A 22 -3.64 0.96 6.15
C ARG A 22 -3.78 1.25 4.66
N ALA A 23 -4.82 2.00 4.27
CA ALA A 23 -5.06 2.38 2.88
C ALA A 23 -3.94 3.26 2.31
N MET A 24 -3.39 4.17 3.12
CA MET A 24 -2.22 4.97 2.75
C MET A 24 -1.00 4.10 2.48
N ILE A 25 -0.69 3.16 3.39
CA ILE A 25 0.44 2.22 3.20
C ILE A 25 0.25 1.41 1.92
N TYR A 26 -0.94 0.86 1.68
CA TYR A 26 -1.26 0.12 0.45
C TYR A 26 -1.13 1.00 -0.80
N GLY A 27 -1.57 2.26 -0.73
CA GLY A 27 -1.40 3.23 -1.80
C GLY A 27 0.07 3.47 -2.14
N SER A 28 0.92 3.63 -1.13
CA SER A 28 2.37 3.83 -1.30
C SER A 28 3.07 2.60 -1.86
N VAL A 29 2.71 1.39 -1.41
CA VAL A 29 3.23 0.12 -1.96
C VAL A 29 2.89 -0.01 -3.44
N LEU A 30 1.64 0.26 -3.82
CA LEU A 30 1.23 0.16 -5.23
C LEU A 30 1.89 1.25 -6.09
N ALA A 31 2.11 2.45 -5.52
CA ALA A 31 2.85 3.51 -6.20
C ALA A 31 4.32 3.14 -6.43
N SER A 32 4.97 2.44 -5.48
CA SER A 32 6.37 2.03 -5.65
C SER A 32 6.54 1.08 -6.83
N PHE A 33 5.62 0.12 -7.01
CA PHE A 33 5.65 -0.77 -8.17
C PHE A 33 5.29 -0.09 -9.50
N CYS A 34 4.50 0.99 -9.45
CA CYS A 34 4.08 1.72 -10.64
C CYS A 34 5.25 2.45 -11.35
N VAL A 35 6.33 2.78 -10.62
CA VAL A 35 7.50 3.49 -11.17
C VAL A 35 8.65 2.56 -11.56
N GLU A 36 8.56 1.26 -11.27
CA GLU A 36 9.65 0.30 -11.51
C GLU A 36 9.79 -0.14 -12.97
N LYS A 37 8.74 -0.04 -13.79
CA LYS A 37 8.78 -0.37 -15.23
C LYS A 37 7.87 0.56 -16.03
N PHE A 38 8.15 0.66 -17.31
CA PHE A 38 7.33 1.45 -18.23
C PHE A 38 5.90 0.87 -18.32
N SER A 39 4.90 1.74 -18.20
CA SER A 39 3.49 1.37 -18.29
C SER A 39 3.11 0.28 -17.26
N LEU A 40 2.12 -0.56 -17.58
CA LEU A 40 1.58 -1.59 -16.68
C LEU A 40 2.50 -2.83 -16.54
N GLY A 41 3.71 -2.80 -17.11
CA GLY A 41 4.59 -3.96 -17.22
C GLY A 41 4.92 -4.58 -15.86
N ARG A 42 5.10 -3.77 -14.81
CA ARG A 42 5.37 -4.26 -13.46
C ARG A 42 4.12 -4.78 -12.75
N MET A 43 2.97 -4.11 -12.94
CA MET A 43 1.70 -4.52 -12.34
C MET A 43 1.19 -5.85 -12.90
N ARG A 44 1.47 -6.16 -14.18
CA ARG A 44 1.05 -7.42 -14.80
C ARG A 44 1.80 -8.66 -14.26
N SER A 45 3.04 -8.49 -13.81
CA SER A 45 3.84 -9.56 -13.21
C SER A 45 3.90 -9.48 -11.69
N LEU A 46 3.07 -8.65 -11.07
CA LEU A 46 3.09 -8.40 -9.63
C LEU A 46 2.40 -9.56 -8.91
N SER A 47 3.10 -10.18 -7.97
CA SER A 47 2.54 -11.24 -7.12
C SER A 47 2.08 -10.68 -5.77
N MET A 48 1.14 -11.38 -5.14
CA MET A 48 0.63 -10.98 -3.82
C MET A 48 1.71 -11.04 -2.73
N ASP A 49 2.68 -11.95 -2.87
CA ASP A 49 3.81 -12.09 -1.95
C ASP A 49 4.75 -10.88 -1.99
N GLU A 50 5.01 -10.34 -3.19
CA GLU A 50 5.81 -9.10 -3.35
C GLU A 50 5.11 -7.89 -2.73
N ILE A 51 3.79 -7.79 -2.91
CA ILE A 51 2.97 -6.75 -2.27
C ILE A 51 3.08 -6.87 -0.75
N LYS A 52 2.96 -8.09 -0.20
CA LYS A 52 3.04 -8.35 1.24
C LYS A 52 4.43 -8.00 1.80
N ALA A 53 5.49 -8.39 1.12
CA ALA A 53 6.86 -8.06 1.50
C ALA A 53 7.10 -6.54 1.51
N ARG A 54 6.62 -5.82 0.47
CA ARG A 54 6.72 -4.36 0.45
C ARG A 54 5.84 -3.69 1.49
N TYR A 55 4.64 -4.21 1.72
CA TYR A 55 3.75 -3.71 2.76
C TYR A 55 4.40 -3.78 4.14
N GLU A 56 5.03 -4.89 4.51
CA GLU A 56 5.77 -4.99 5.77
C GLU A 56 6.91 -3.97 5.83
N THR A 57 7.63 -3.75 4.73
CA THR A 57 8.69 -2.72 4.72
C THR A 57 8.13 -1.32 4.96
N PHE A 58 7.07 -0.93 4.24
CA PHE A 58 6.44 0.38 4.42
C PHE A 58 5.76 0.52 5.79
N LYS A 59 5.24 -0.57 6.36
CA LYS A 59 4.70 -0.60 7.71
C LYS A 59 5.79 -0.34 8.74
N THR A 60 6.93 -1.03 8.67
CA THR A 60 8.09 -0.77 9.54
C THR A 60 8.59 0.68 9.40
N MET A 61 8.61 1.23 8.18
CA MET A 61 9.02 2.63 7.97
C MET A 61 7.99 3.66 8.45
N SER A 62 6.70 3.30 8.49
CA SER A 62 5.60 4.20 8.91
C SER A 62 5.26 4.07 10.40
N GLN A 63 5.76 3.04 11.07
CA GLN A 63 5.74 2.90 12.53
C GLN A 63 6.84 3.78 13.13
N PHE A 64 6.72 5.10 12.91
CA PHE A 64 7.56 6.11 13.53
C PHE A 64 7.07 6.31 14.97
N GLU A 65 7.32 5.34 15.85
CA GLU A 65 7.41 5.64 17.28
C GLU A 65 8.80 6.26 17.48
N LEU A 66 8.83 7.59 17.62
CA LEU A 66 10.01 8.28 18.15
C LEU A 66 10.31 7.64 19.51
N PRO A 67 11.48 7.02 19.73
CA PRO A 67 11.93 6.78 21.08
C PRO A 67 12.11 8.16 21.73
N GLU A 68 11.43 8.36 22.86
CA GLU A 68 11.51 9.56 23.70
C GLU A 68 12.95 9.85 24.17
#